data_AF-A0A4R4XUT9-F1
#
_entry.id   AF-A0A4R4XUT9-F1
#
_cell.length_a   1.000
_cell.length_b   1.000
_cell.length_c   1.000
_cell.angle_alpha   90.00
_cell.angle_beta   90.00
_cell.angle_gamma   90.00
#
_symmetry.space_group_name_H-M   'P 1'
#
loop_
_entity.id
_entity.type
_entity.pdbx_description
1 polymer ?
#
loop_
_entity_poly.entity_id
_entity_poly.type
_entity_poly.pdbx_seq_one_letter_code
_entity_poly.pdbx_strand_id
1 'polypeptide(L)' 'MCEAVAPNHFEVDDEAEVTLLVEEVTEKDRALIEEAVRACPALALRLEEA' A
#
# COMPACT_ATOMS: atom_id res chain seq x y z
N MET A 1 8.77 -0.93 -3.18
CA MET A 1 8.12 -1.76 -2.16
C MET A 1 7.10 -0.91 -1.45
N CYS A 2 5.83 -1.31 -1.43
CA CYS A 2 4.74 -0.56 -0.80
C CYS A 2 4.98 -0.29 0.69
N GLU A 3 5.49 -1.27 1.44
CA GLU A 3 5.91 -1.10 2.84
C GLU A 3 7.02 -0.04 2.99
N ALA A 4 7.97 0.05 2.06
CA ALA A 4 9.00 1.08 2.11
C ALA A 4 8.44 2.49 1.86
N VAL A 5 7.34 2.61 1.11
CA VAL A 5 6.68 3.90 0.82
C VAL A 5 5.70 4.26 1.94
N ALA A 6 4.90 3.31 2.40
CA ALA A 6 3.86 3.49 3.40
C ALA A 6 3.90 2.38 4.46
N PRO A 7 4.90 2.35 5.36
CA PRO A 7 5.11 1.27 6.34
C PRO A 7 4.00 1.18 7.39
N ASN A 8 3.22 2.24 7.57
CA ASN A 8 2.09 2.24 8.48
C ASN A 8 0.80 1.67 7.85
N HIS A 9 0.83 1.33 6.56
CA HIS A 9 -0.35 0.86 5.81
C HIS A 9 -0.13 -0.53 5.21
N PHE A 10 1.11 -0.88 4.88
CA PHE A 10 1.46 -2.16 4.29
C PHE A 10 2.58 -2.83 5.06
N GLU A 11 2.46 -4.13 5.25
CA GLU A 11 3.51 -5.02 5.71
C GLU A 11 3.76 -6.07 4.64
N VAL A 12 5.03 -6.32 4.29
CA VAL A 12 5.43 -7.39 3.38
C VAL A 12 6.16 -8.45 4.19
N ASP A 13 5.69 -9.68 4.15
CA ASP A 13 6.35 -10.77 4.89
C ASP A 13 7.53 -11.39 4.10
N ASP A 14 8.19 -12.36 4.73
CA ASP A 14 9.31 -13.09 4.14
C ASP A 14 8.92 -13.91 2.89
N GLU A 15 7.62 -14.15 2.67
CA GLU A 15 7.04 -14.86 1.51
C GLU A 15 6.59 -13.87 0.41
N ALA A 16 6.83 -12.57 0.60
CA ALA A 16 6.43 -11.47 -0.25
C ALA A 16 4.90 -11.29 -0.38
N GLU A 17 4.14 -11.81 0.59
CA GLU A 17 2.72 -11.51 0.71
C GLU A 17 2.52 -10.14 1.37
N VAL A 18 1.51 -9.39 0.91
CA VAL A 18 1.19 -8.07 1.44
C VAL A 18 -0.02 -8.15 2.35
N THR A 19 0.13 -7.64 3.57
CA THR A 19 -0.97 -7.40 4.50
C THR A 19 -1.30 -5.91 4.57
N LEU A 20 -2.60 -5.58 4.56
CA LEU A 20 -3.09 -4.23 4.83
C LEU A 20 -3.17 -4.01 6.34
N LEU A 21 -2.38 -3.08 6.87
CA LEU A 21 -2.44 -2.68 8.28
C LEU A 21 -3.60 -1.72 8.56
N VAL A 22 -3.96 -0.92 7.54
CA VAL A 22 -5.07 0.04 7.58
C VAL A 22 -5.78 0.00 6.22
N GLU A 23 -7.08 -0.31 6.23
CA GLU A 23 -7.90 -0.40 5.01
C GLU A 23 -8.49 0.95 4.62
N GLU A 24 -8.77 1.82 5.58
CA GLU A 24 -9.31 3.17 5.33
C GLU A 24 -8.20 4.16 5.01
N VAL A 25 -8.22 4.68 3.78
CA VAL A 25 -7.25 5.69 3.33
C VAL A 25 -7.79 7.09 3.61
N THR A 26 -7.07 7.85 4.43
CA THR A 26 -7.41 9.26 4.66
C THR A 26 -6.99 10.13 3.49
N GLU A 27 -7.61 11.31 3.34
CA GLU A 27 -7.19 12.27 2.30
C GLU A 27 -5.71 12.70 2.42
N LYS A 28 -5.16 12.70 3.65
CA LYS A 28 -3.75 13.05 3.89
C LYS A 28 -2.81 11.96 3.40
N ASP A 29 -3.22 10.71 3.50
CA ASP A 29 -2.40 9.55 3.13
C ASP A 29 -2.61 9.18 1.65
N ARG A 30 -3.64 9.70 0.99
CA ARG A 30 -3.98 9.39 -0.41
C ARG A 30 -2.79 9.44 -1.35
N ALA A 31 -2.02 10.53 -1.33
CA ALA A 31 -0.87 10.68 -2.23
C ALA A 31 0.22 9.61 -1.98
N LEU A 32 0.42 9.25 -0.71
CA LEU A 32 1.37 8.21 -0.28
C LEU A 32 0.92 6.83 -0.75
N ILE A 33 -0.37 6.51 -0.59
CA ILE A 33 -0.95 5.24 -1.03
C ILE A 33 -0.92 5.12 -2.55
N GLU A 34 -1.23 6.19 -3.29
CA GLU A 34 -1.12 6.21 -4.75
C GLU A 34 0.31 5.99 -5.24
N GLU A 35 1.30 6.51 -4.53
CA GLU A 35 2.71 6.20 -4.81
C GLU A 35 3.02 4.73 -4.53
N ALA A 36 2.60 4.19 -3.39
CA ALA A 36 2.83 2.80 -3.02
C ALA A 36 2.21 1.81 -4.04
N VAL A 37 1.01 2.10 -4.53
CA VAL A 37 0.32 1.34 -5.59
C VAL A 37 1.13 1.40 -6.90
N ARG A 38 1.55 2.60 -7.34
CA ARG A 38 2.33 2.77 -8.58
C ARG A 38 3.72 2.14 -8.51
N ALA A 39 4.32 2.13 -7.34
CA ALA A 39 5.65 1.57 -7.10
C ALA A 39 5.64 0.04 -6.91
N CYS A 40 4.47 -0.62 -6.93
CA CYS A 40 4.35 -2.06 -6.75
C CYS A 40 4.67 -2.81 -8.06
N PRO A 41 5.82 -3.51 -8.16
CA PRO A 41 6.21 -4.20 -9.40
C PRO A 41 5.33 -5.42 -9.69
N ALA A 42 4.74 -6.02 -8.64
CA ALA A 42 3.89 -7.20 -8.75
C ALA A 42 2.44 -6.86 -9.15
N LEU A 43 2.08 -5.56 -9.21
CA LEU A 43 0.71 -5.10 -9.42
C LEU A 43 -0.31 -5.69 -8.43
N ALA A 44 0.15 -5.97 -7.20
CA ALA A 44 -0.66 -6.59 -6.15
C ALA A 44 -1.64 -5.61 -5.49
N LEU A 45 -1.43 -4.31 -5.65
CA LEU A 45 -2.19 -3.27 -4.96
C LEU A 45 -3.13 -2.53 -5.90
N ARG A 46 -4.27 -2.13 -5.34
CA ARG A 46 -5.28 -1.30 -6.01
C ARG A 46 -5.94 -0.37 -5.01
N LEU A 47 -6.21 0.86 -5.41
CA LEU A 47 -6.99 1.80 -4.64
C LEU A 47 -8.39 1.86 -5.26
N GLU A 48 -9.40 1.54 -4.46
CA GLU A 48 -10.81 1.61 -4.85
C GLU A 48 -11.45 2.86 -4.24
N GLU A 49 -12.32 3.52 -5.00
CA GLU A 49 -13.14 4.62 -4.50
C GLU A 49 -14.49 4.04 -4.06
N ALA A 50 -14.91 4.32 -2.83
CA ALA A 50 -16.20 3.87 -2.27
C ALA A 50 -17.38 4.74 -2.74
#